data_AF-A0A6C0ERN3-F1
#
_entry.id   AF-A0A6C0ERN3-F1
#
_cell.length_a   1.000
_cell.length_b   1.000
_cell.length_c   1.000
_cell.angle_alpha   90.00
_cell.angle_beta   90.00
_cell.angle_gamma   90.00
#
_symmetry.space_group_name_H-M   'P 1'
#
loop_
_entity.id
_entity.type
_entity.pdbx_description
1 polymer ?
#
loop_
_entity_poly.entity_id
_entity_poly.type
_entity_poly.pdbx_seq_one_letter_code
_entity_poly.pdbx_strand_id
1 'polypeptide(L)'
;MPARKQLILEHDDGTLEYLPIPQSKKKVITEDLGKIFEMGICLLYNIPYDGKYKYSMEQAEKIKTKIYDLKDIFPYTITHTAKSGSQYDFTCKDLTDMYLSAKTTKKDGKVCPQVIGQPSKKKFCQYFNLDISINIDQIKEYIITNISNMLEIYFNYTFDCPIIYYNEAKELLLFIKKTANIDWLSLNIEFSHIKKCKSWGESSTINIEGVSIGEFQIHNHRDCIKFRWCFEKLLDTFSQHFTIIKF
;
A
#
# COMPACT_ATOMS: atom_id res chain seq x y z
N MET A 1 -24.34 -24.68 3.93
CA MET A 1 -23.82 -24.26 2.61
C MET A 1 -24.72 -24.87 1.55
N PRO A 2 -25.34 -24.10 0.64
CA PRO A 2 -26.14 -24.70 -0.42
C PRO A 2 -25.22 -25.36 -1.46
N ALA A 3 -25.51 -26.61 -1.82
CA ALA A 3 -24.80 -27.32 -2.88
C ALA A 3 -25.02 -26.59 -4.22
N ARG A 4 -23.93 -26.29 -4.95
CA ARG A 4 -24.02 -25.72 -6.30
C ARG A 4 -24.55 -26.79 -7.24
N LYS A 5 -25.69 -26.53 -7.89
CA LYS A 5 -26.23 -27.39 -8.96
C LYS A 5 -25.28 -27.32 -10.17
N GLN A 6 -24.88 -28.49 -10.67
CA GLN A 6 -24.09 -28.64 -11.89
C GLN A 6 -25.01 -28.45 -13.11
N LEU A 7 -24.57 -27.68 -14.10
CA LEU A 7 -25.33 -27.47 -15.34
C LEU A 7 -25.10 -28.65 -16.28
N ILE A 8 -26.19 -29.22 -16.79
CA ILE A 8 -26.18 -30.36 -17.70
C ILE A 8 -26.91 -29.91 -18.98
N LEU A 9 -26.32 -30.15 -20.13
CA LEU A 9 -26.97 -30.03 -21.44
C LEU A 9 -27.43 -31.43 -21.88
N GLU A 10 -28.66 -31.55 -22.33
CA GLU A 10 -29.25 -32.78 -22.83
C GLU A 10 -29.43 -32.61 -24.34
N HIS A 11 -28.78 -33.46 -25.13
CA HIS A 11 -28.79 -33.42 -26.59
C HIS A 11 -29.99 -34.23 -27.12
N ASP A 12 -30.42 -33.94 -28.36
CA ASP A 12 -31.61 -34.56 -28.97
C ASP A 12 -31.50 -36.10 -29.14
N ASP A 13 -30.28 -36.65 -29.06
CA ASP A 13 -30.00 -38.09 -29.07
C ASP A 13 -30.04 -38.74 -27.67
N GLY A 14 -30.42 -37.98 -26.64
CA GLY A 14 -30.49 -38.41 -25.24
C GLY A 14 -29.15 -38.43 -24.51
N THR A 15 -28.08 -37.90 -25.13
CA THR A 15 -26.78 -37.80 -24.45
C THR A 15 -26.73 -36.58 -23.52
N LEU A 16 -26.14 -36.77 -22.33
CA LEU A 16 -25.97 -35.73 -21.32
C LEU A 16 -24.53 -35.22 -21.30
N GLU A 17 -24.33 -33.93 -21.56
CA GLU A 17 -23.04 -33.26 -21.47
C GLU A 17 -22.95 -32.42 -20.19
N TYR A 18 -21.96 -32.73 -19.36
CA TYR A 18 -21.70 -31.99 -18.12
C TYR A 18 -20.84 -30.77 -18.43
N LEU A 19 -21.43 -29.57 -18.32
CA LEU A 19 -20.68 -28.35 -18.54
C LEU A 19 -19.64 -28.15 -17.42
N PRO A 20 -18.40 -27.77 -17.78
CA PRO A 20 -17.39 -27.44 -16.78
C PRO A 20 -17.90 -26.29 -15.91
N ILE A 21 -17.92 -26.51 -14.60
CA ILE A 21 -18.28 -25.47 -13.64
C ILE A 21 -17.28 -24.32 -13.84
N PRO A 22 -17.74 -23.09 -14.15
CA PRO A 22 -16.83 -21.96 -14.29
C PRO A 22 -16.00 -21.85 -13.02
N GLN A 23 -14.68 -22.07 -13.13
CA GLN A 23 -13.78 -21.84 -12.01
C GLN A 23 -13.92 -20.37 -11.66
N SER A 24 -14.49 -20.08 -10.48
CA SER A 24 -14.58 -18.70 -10.01
C SER A 24 -13.15 -18.18 -9.93
N LYS A 25 -12.79 -17.24 -10.82
CA LYS A 25 -11.48 -16.56 -10.75
C LYS A 25 -11.31 -16.09 -9.31
N LYS A 26 -10.36 -16.68 -8.59
CA LYS A 26 -10.09 -16.29 -7.20
C LYS A 26 -9.80 -14.79 -7.23
N LYS A 27 -10.57 -14.03 -6.45
CA LYS A 27 -10.36 -12.60 -6.30
C LYS A 27 -8.98 -12.40 -5.69
N VAL A 28 -8.03 -12.01 -6.52
CA VAL A 28 -6.67 -11.65 -6.10
C VAL A 28 -6.83 -10.53 -5.05
N ILE A 29 -6.31 -10.69 -3.84
CA ILE A 29 -6.32 -9.63 -2.82
C ILE A 29 -5.16 -8.65 -3.05
N THR A 30 -5.14 -7.50 -2.38
CA THR A 30 -4.05 -6.51 -2.53
C THR A 30 -2.70 -7.11 -2.15
N GLU A 31 -2.66 -7.93 -1.11
CA GLU A 31 -1.45 -8.65 -0.70
C GLU A 31 -0.91 -9.53 -1.82
N ASP A 32 -1.78 -10.26 -2.53
CA ASP A 32 -1.37 -11.07 -3.68
C ASP A 32 -0.73 -10.20 -4.78
N LEU A 33 -1.27 -9.01 -5.05
CA LEU A 33 -0.69 -8.09 -6.05
C LEU A 33 0.68 -7.56 -5.59
N GLY A 34 0.82 -7.19 -4.32
CA GLY A 34 2.13 -6.80 -3.76
C GLY A 34 3.18 -7.89 -3.94
N LYS A 35 2.82 -9.14 -3.61
CA LYS A 35 3.71 -10.30 -3.74
C LYS A 35 4.07 -10.62 -5.20
N ILE A 36 3.11 -10.50 -6.11
CA ILE A 36 3.35 -10.67 -7.56
C ILE A 36 4.28 -9.55 -8.09
N PHE A 37 4.10 -8.33 -7.60
CA PHE A 37 4.93 -7.18 -7.99
C PHE A 37 6.37 -7.31 -7.47
N GLU A 38 6.54 -7.66 -6.19
CA GLU A 38 7.85 -8.00 -5.60
C GLU A 38 8.54 -9.13 -6.39
N MET A 39 7.81 -10.17 -6.80
CA MET A 39 8.36 -11.24 -7.65
C MET A 39 8.78 -10.73 -9.02
N GLY A 40 8.01 -9.84 -9.66
CA GLY A 40 8.41 -9.21 -10.92
C GLY A 40 9.75 -8.46 -10.81
N ILE A 41 9.96 -7.77 -9.69
CA ILE A 41 11.26 -7.11 -9.39
C ILE A 41 12.35 -8.18 -9.17
N CYS A 42 12.07 -9.26 -8.43
CA CYS A 42 13.04 -10.35 -8.25
C CYS A 42 13.49 -10.95 -9.59
N LEU A 43 12.56 -11.18 -10.51
CA LEU A 43 12.84 -11.69 -11.85
C LEU A 43 13.64 -10.70 -12.70
N LEU A 44 13.38 -9.39 -12.57
CA LEU A 44 14.16 -8.37 -13.26
C LEU A 44 15.61 -8.41 -12.80
N TYR A 45 15.85 -8.39 -11.50
CA TYR A 45 17.20 -8.37 -10.90
C TYR A 45 17.90 -9.73 -10.90
N ASN A 46 17.22 -10.80 -11.34
CA ASN A 46 17.72 -12.17 -11.31
C ASN A 46 18.13 -12.61 -9.89
N ILE A 47 17.26 -12.34 -8.91
CA ILE A 47 17.47 -12.68 -7.50
C ILE A 47 16.37 -13.64 -7.01
N PRO A 48 16.67 -14.48 -5.99
CA PRO A 48 15.65 -15.35 -5.42
C PRO A 48 14.61 -14.53 -4.65
N TYR A 49 13.35 -14.89 -4.80
CA TYR A 49 12.29 -14.42 -3.94
C TYR A 49 12.42 -15.07 -2.56
N ASP A 50 12.69 -14.27 -1.54
CA ASP A 50 12.85 -14.75 -0.17
C ASP A 50 11.50 -15.10 0.50
N GLY A 51 11.04 -16.35 0.31
CA GLY A 51 9.84 -16.91 0.93
C GLY A 51 9.13 -17.94 0.04
N LYS A 52 7.98 -18.44 0.51
CA LYS A 52 7.14 -19.32 -0.31
C LYS A 52 6.30 -18.49 -1.28
N TYR A 53 6.57 -18.59 -2.57
CA TYR A 53 5.76 -17.97 -3.62
C TYR A 53 4.71 -18.95 -4.17
N LYS A 54 3.44 -18.54 -4.17
CA LYS A 54 2.29 -19.34 -4.63
C LYS A 54 1.36 -18.59 -5.58
N TYR A 55 1.85 -17.47 -6.12
CA TYR A 55 1.06 -16.54 -6.94
C TYR A 55 1.43 -16.68 -8.43
N SER A 56 0.80 -15.88 -9.31
CA SER A 56 0.98 -16.03 -10.76
C SER A 56 2.39 -15.63 -11.21
N MET A 57 3.13 -16.57 -11.80
CA MET A 57 4.42 -16.29 -12.46
C MET A 57 4.23 -15.51 -13.77
N GLU A 58 3.16 -15.80 -14.51
CA GLU A 58 2.85 -15.09 -15.75
C GLU A 58 2.65 -13.58 -15.51
N GLN A 59 1.94 -13.22 -14.44
CA GLN A 59 1.77 -11.81 -14.06
C GLN A 59 3.08 -11.17 -13.59
N ALA A 60 3.92 -11.91 -12.88
CA ALA A 60 5.24 -11.43 -12.45
C ALA A 60 6.17 -11.15 -13.65
N GLU A 61 6.20 -12.02 -14.66
CA GLU A 61 6.96 -11.79 -15.90
C GLU A 61 6.41 -10.59 -16.69
N LYS A 62 5.09 -10.41 -16.75
CA LYS A 62 4.48 -9.20 -17.34
C LYS A 62 4.93 -7.93 -16.64
N ILE A 63 4.98 -7.95 -15.30
CA ILE A 63 5.48 -6.82 -14.50
C ILE A 63 6.94 -6.56 -14.82
N LYS A 64 7.80 -7.57 -14.76
CA LYS A 64 9.23 -7.46 -15.09
C LYS A 64 9.46 -6.75 -16.43
N THR A 65 8.70 -7.09 -17.46
CA THR A 65 8.78 -6.41 -18.77
C THR A 65 8.40 -4.93 -18.67
N LYS A 66 7.35 -4.58 -17.92
CA LYS A 66 6.92 -3.18 -17.74
C LYS A 66 7.91 -2.33 -16.95
N ILE A 67 8.67 -2.93 -16.03
CA ILE A 67 9.65 -2.22 -15.19
C ILE A 67 11.09 -2.44 -15.66
N TYR A 68 11.31 -2.81 -16.92
CA TYR A 68 12.63 -3.20 -17.43
C TYR A 68 13.70 -2.12 -17.18
N ASP A 69 13.35 -0.85 -17.45
CA ASP A 69 14.24 0.31 -17.30
C ASP A 69 14.57 0.65 -15.83
N LEU A 70 13.97 -0.05 -14.87
CA LEU A 70 14.27 0.15 -13.45
C LEU A 70 15.74 -0.14 -13.15
N LYS A 71 16.39 -1.03 -13.91
CA LYS A 71 17.84 -1.28 -13.76
C LYS A 71 18.70 -0.09 -14.15
N ASP A 72 18.23 0.76 -15.04
CA ASP A 72 18.97 1.97 -15.42
C ASP A 72 18.78 3.08 -14.38
N ILE A 73 17.59 3.13 -13.77
CA ILE A 73 17.21 4.12 -12.76
C ILE A 73 17.78 3.76 -11.36
N PHE A 74 17.81 2.46 -11.05
CA PHE A 74 18.27 1.92 -9.77
C PHE A 74 19.31 0.80 -10.03
N PRO A 75 20.51 1.13 -10.54
CA PRO A 75 21.51 0.16 -11.03
C PRO A 75 22.31 -0.51 -9.89
N TYR A 76 21.63 -0.96 -8.84
CA TYR A 76 22.24 -1.57 -7.67
C TYR A 76 21.98 -3.07 -7.59
N THR A 77 22.93 -3.79 -7.02
CA THR A 77 22.73 -5.16 -6.57
C THR A 77 21.80 -5.16 -5.36
N ILE A 78 20.64 -5.81 -5.48
CA ILE A 78 19.67 -5.90 -4.39
C ILE A 78 19.42 -7.35 -3.96
N THR A 79 18.79 -7.50 -2.80
CA THR A 79 18.19 -8.75 -2.35
C THR A 79 16.78 -8.51 -1.83
N HIS A 80 15.90 -9.48 -2.02
CA HIS A 80 14.55 -9.45 -1.48
C HIS A 80 14.59 -9.78 0.03
N THR A 81 14.04 -8.89 0.85
CA THR A 81 14.11 -8.95 2.33
C THR A 81 12.75 -8.70 3.00
N ALA A 82 11.65 -8.75 2.24
CA ALA A 82 10.29 -8.51 2.72
C ALA A 82 9.78 -9.65 3.63
N LYS A 83 10.12 -9.63 4.92
CA LYS A 83 9.71 -10.63 5.92
C LYS A 83 9.16 -10.01 7.19
N SER A 84 8.16 -10.65 7.81
CA SER A 84 7.76 -10.40 9.20
C SER A 84 7.55 -8.92 9.61
N GLY A 85 7.00 -8.10 8.71
CA GLY A 85 6.79 -6.68 8.98
C GLY A 85 8.05 -5.81 8.81
N SER A 86 9.05 -6.28 8.05
CA SER A 86 10.15 -5.45 7.54
C SER A 86 9.63 -4.13 6.99
N GLN A 87 10.41 -3.08 7.23
CA GLN A 87 10.16 -1.73 6.72
C GLN A 87 10.36 -1.65 5.20
N TYR A 88 11.31 -2.42 4.68
CA TYR A 88 11.71 -2.42 3.27
C TYR A 88 11.47 -3.79 2.63
N ASP A 89 11.25 -3.77 1.32
CA ASP A 89 11.01 -4.98 0.53
C ASP A 89 12.32 -5.52 -0.07
N PHE A 90 13.26 -4.62 -0.39
CA PHE A 90 14.58 -4.96 -0.92
C PHE A 90 15.70 -4.16 -0.23
N THR A 91 16.83 -4.81 -0.03
CA THR A 91 18.06 -4.22 0.53
C THR A 91 19.16 -4.20 -0.52
N CYS A 92 19.82 -3.06 -0.70
CA CYS A 92 21.01 -2.91 -1.54
C CYS A 92 22.22 -3.56 -0.89
N LYS A 93 23.05 -4.23 -1.68
CA LYS A 93 24.33 -4.83 -1.25
C LYS A 93 25.52 -3.92 -1.49
N ASP A 94 25.40 -2.99 -2.43
CA ASP A 94 26.51 -2.14 -2.86
C ASP A 94 26.73 -0.95 -1.91
N LEU A 95 25.66 -0.50 -1.25
CA LEU A 95 25.65 0.67 -0.38
C LEU A 95 24.95 0.36 0.94
N THR A 96 25.59 0.72 2.05
CA THR A 96 25.01 0.64 3.38
C THR A 96 23.76 1.52 3.48
N ASP A 97 22.73 1.03 4.16
CA ASP A 97 21.46 1.72 4.42
C ASP A 97 20.70 2.19 3.17
N MET A 98 20.95 1.56 2.02
CA MET A 98 20.18 1.78 0.79
C MET A 98 19.14 0.67 0.61
N TYR A 99 17.89 1.06 0.38
CA TYR A 99 16.75 0.15 0.27
C TYR A 99 15.87 0.52 -0.92
N LEU A 100 14.96 -0.38 -1.29
CA LEU A 100 13.89 -0.13 -2.25
C LEU A 100 12.59 -0.72 -1.70
N SER A 101 11.52 0.07 -1.74
CA SER A 101 10.18 -0.38 -1.36
C SER A 101 9.29 -0.57 -2.59
N ALA A 102 8.50 -1.64 -2.57
CA ALA A 102 7.50 -1.93 -3.58
C ALA A 102 6.11 -1.65 -3.02
N LYS A 103 5.38 -0.69 -3.61
CA LYS A 103 4.03 -0.33 -3.17
C LYS A 103 3.03 -0.57 -4.29
N THR A 104 1.91 -1.20 -3.97
CA THR A 104 0.86 -1.49 -4.96
C THR A 104 -0.52 -1.05 -4.50
N THR A 105 -1.40 -0.77 -5.46
CA THR A 105 -2.83 -0.60 -5.23
C THR A 105 -3.63 -1.15 -6.40
N LYS A 106 -4.90 -1.48 -6.11
CA LYS A 106 -5.85 -1.99 -7.10
C LYS A 106 -6.86 -0.95 -7.56
N LYS A 107 -6.95 0.19 -6.89
CA LYS A 107 -8.02 1.16 -7.08
C LYS A 107 -7.58 2.59 -6.78
N ASP A 108 -7.84 3.05 -5.56
CA ASP A 108 -7.98 4.45 -5.18
C ASP A 108 -6.66 5.13 -4.80
N GLY A 109 -5.52 4.58 -5.24
CA GLY A 109 -4.23 5.20 -4.97
C GLY A 109 -3.80 5.11 -3.50
N LYS A 110 -4.46 4.32 -2.64
CA LYS A 110 -4.16 4.32 -1.21
C LYS A 110 -2.95 3.47 -0.84
N VAL A 111 -2.00 4.05 -0.10
CA VAL A 111 -0.77 3.37 0.38
C VAL A 111 -0.61 3.60 1.88
N CYS A 112 -0.27 2.55 2.62
CA CYS A 112 0.07 2.66 4.05
C CYS A 112 1.58 2.88 4.19
N PRO A 113 2.05 3.77 5.09
CA PRO A 113 3.40 3.68 5.62
C PRO A 113 3.63 2.26 6.17
N GLN A 114 4.77 1.65 5.83
CA GLN A 114 5.13 0.34 6.38
C GLN A 114 5.32 0.48 7.90
N VAL A 115 5.12 -0.60 8.67
CA VAL A 115 5.34 -0.66 10.13
C VAL A 115 4.33 0.14 10.99
N ILE A 116 4.04 1.39 10.62
CA ILE A 116 3.24 2.32 11.43
C ILE A 116 1.88 2.71 10.81
N GLY A 117 1.61 2.35 9.55
CA GLY A 117 0.37 2.70 8.87
C GLY A 117 -0.83 1.81 9.19
N GLN A 118 -0.64 0.62 9.76
CA GLN A 118 -1.73 -0.28 10.17
C GLN A 118 -1.52 -0.98 11.54
N PRO A 119 -1.05 -0.28 12.59
CA PRO A 119 -0.79 -0.89 13.89
C PRO A 119 -2.06 -1.32 14.61
N SER A 120 -1.91 -2.28 15.53
CA SER A 120 -2.87 -2.46 16.63
C SER A 120 -2.84 -1.26 17.56
N LYS A 121 -3.86 -1.09 18.40
CA LYS A 121 -3.89 -0.05 19.43
C LYS A 121 -2.63 -0.05 20.28
N LYS A 122 -2.19 -1.24 20.73
CA LYS A 122 -0.96 -1.39 21.52
C LYS A 122 0.26 -0.83 20.79
N LYS A 123 0.47 -1.20 19.53
CA LYS A 123 1.60 -0.71 18.74
C LYS A 123 1.49 0.78 18.44
N PHE A 124 0.29 1.28 18.17
CA PHE A 124 0.05 2.71 17.98
C PHE A 124 0.47 3.50 19.22
N CYS A 125 0.03 3.08 20.41
CA CYS A 125 0.41 3.73 21.67
C CYS A 125 1.93 3.67 21.87
N GLN A 126 2.59 2.56 21.54
CA GLN A 126 4.04 2.44 21.61
C GLN A 126 4.77 3.41 20.65
N TYR A 127 4.33 3.53 19.39
CA TYR A 127 4.97 4.42 18.42
C TYR A 127 4.83 5.90 18.79
N PHE A 128 3.69 6.28 19.38
CA PHE A 128 3.40 7.66 19.73
C PHE A 128 3.56 7.96 21.22
N ASN A 129 4.23 7.07 21.97
CA ASN A 129 4.51 7.21 23.41
C ASN A 129 3.27 7.55 24.26
N LEU A 130 2.16 6.86 23.98
CA LEU A 130 0.90 7.01 24.71
C LEU A 130 0.69 5.87 25.71
N ASP A 131 -0.09 6.16 26.75
CA ASP A 131 -0.57 5.12 27.66
C ASP A 131 -1.47 4.12 26.91
N ILE A 132 -1.28 2.82 27.14
CA ILE A 132 -2.05 1.76 26.45
C ILE A 132 -3.53 1.70 26.88
N SER A 133 -3.85 2.29 28.04
CA SER A 133 -5.20 2.35 28.61
C SER A 133 -6.11 3.36 27.92
N ILE A 134 -5.55 4.31 27.14
CA ILE A 134 -6.34 5.35 26.46
C ILE A 134 -7.48 4.75 25.64
N ASN A 135 -8.66 5.36 25.64
CA ASN A 135 -9.77 4.88 24.84
C ASN A 135 -9.69 5.38 23.37
N ILE A 136 -10.63 4.95 22.54
CA ILE A 136 -10.65 5.31 21.11
C ILE A 136 -10.89 6.81 20.90
N ASP A 137 -11.68 7.46 21.74
CA ASP A 137 -11.95 8.88 21.61
C ASP A 137 -10.72 9.72 21.96
N GLN A 138 -9.97 9.32 22.98
CA GLN A 138 -8.67 9.92 23.32
C GLN A 138 -7.63 9.72 22.21
N ILE A 139 -7.65 8.57 21.51
CA ILE A 139 -6.81 8.35 20.32
C ILE A 139 -7.19 9.31 19.19
N LYS A 140 -8.49 9.48 18.91
CA LYS A 140 -8.98 10.41 17.88
C LYS A 140 -8.58 11.84 18.21
N GLU A 141 -8.76 12.25 19.46
CA GLU A 141 -8.35 13.58 19.96
C GLU A 141 -6.84 13.77 19.81
N TYR A 142 -6.04 12.79 20.21
CA TYR A 142 -4.58 12.84 20.02
C TYR A 142 -4.20 13.03 18.55
N ILE A 143 -4.83 12.28 17.64
CA ILE A 143 -4.57 12.39 16.19
C ILE A 143 -4.89 13.79 15.68
N ILE A 144 -6.02 14.37 16.09
CA ILE A 144 -6.43 15.72 15.67
C ILE A 144 -5.40 16.75 16.17
N THR A 145 -5.06 16.69 17.45
CA THR A 145 -4.17 17.67 18.10
C THR A 145 -2.73 17.60 17.60
N ASN A 146 -2.26 16.42 17.19
CA ASN A 146 -0.85 16.18 16.83
C ASN A 146 -0.65 15.92 15.33
N ILE A 147 -1.63 16.24 14.48
CA ILE A 147 -1.64 15.78 13.09
C ILE A 147 -0.38 16.18 12.32
N SER A 148 0.10 17.41 12.42
CA SER A 148 1.30 17.86 11.69
C SER A 148 2.52 17.03 12.02
N ASN A 149 2.80 16.82 13.31
CA ASN A 149 3.91 15.99 13.79
C ASN A 149 3.73 14.53 13.36
N MET A 150 2.51 14.01 13.43
CA MET A 150 2.22 12.65 12.98
C MET A 150 2.43 12.48 11.48
N LEU A 151 2.07 13.45 10.65
CA LEU A 151 2.29 13.41 9.21
C LEU A 151 3.78 13.43 8.86
N GLU A 152 4.59 14.18 9.59
CA GLU A 152 6.04 14.14 9.44
C GLU A 152 6.59 12.72 9.69
N ILE A 153 6.16 12.09 10.79
CA ILE A 153 6.56 10.71 11.11
C ILE A 153 6.08 9.75 10.01
N TYR A 154 4.80 9.78 9.64
CA TYR A 154 4.26 8.93 8.58
C TYR A 154 4.98 9.12 7.25
N PHE A 155 5.34 10.36 6.92
CA PHE A 155 6.04 10.71 5.69
C PHE A 155 7.44 10.12 5.68
N ASN A 156 8.18 10.26 6.78
CA ASN A 156 9.51 9.70 6.92
C ASN A 156 9.51 8.16 6.85
N TYR A 157 8.54 7.48 7.47
CA TYR A 157 8.40 6.02 7.33
C TYR A 157 7.94 5.56 5.94
N THR A 158 7.39 6.45 5.12
CA THR A 158 6.94 6.09 3.77
C THR A 158 8.04 6.30 2.75
N PHE A 159 8.79 7.41 2.88
CA PHE A 159 9.71 7.92 1.87
C PHE A 159 11.16 8.04 2.38
N ASP A 160 11.56 7.18 3.31
CA ASP A 160 12.95 7.02 3.75
C ASP A 160 13.85 6.34 2.71
N CYS A 161 13.25 5.62 1.76
CA CYS A 161 13.93 5.02 0.62
C CYS A 161 13.17 5.27 -0.69
N PRO A 162 13.79 5.06 -1.86
CA PRO A 162 13.09 5.05 -3.13
C PRO A 162 11.95 4.01 -3.14
N ILE A 163 10.87 4.37 -3.85
CA ILE A 163 9.68 3.55 -3.98
C ILE A 163 9.45 3.25 -5.45
N ILE A 164 9.23 1.99 -5.78
CA ILE A 164 8.57 1.61 -7.02
C ILE A 164 7.09 1.34 -6.73
N TYR A 165 6.22 2.05 -7.44
CA TYR A 165 4.79 2.08 -7.20
C TYR A 165 4.00 1.56 -8.41
N TYR A 166 3.01 0.72 -8.16
CA TYR A 166 2.08 0.22 -9.18
C TYR A 166 0.62 0.41 -8.81
N ASN A 167 -0.13 1.15 -9.63
CA ASN A 167 -1.59 1.13 -9.62
C ASN A 167 -2.12 0.27 -10.77
N GLU A 168 -2.63 -0.92 -10.43
CA GLU A 168 -3.17 -1.89 -11.40
C GLU A 168 -4.39 -1.35 -12.14
N ALA A 169 -5.30 -0.63 -11.48
CA ALA A 169 -6.51 -0.13 -12.15
C ALA A 169 -6.22 0.99 -13.16
N LYS A 170 -5.13 1.73 -12.96
CA LYS A 170 -4.72 2.83 -13.85
C LYS A 170 -3.58 2.44 -14.79
N GLU A 171 -3.05 1.22 -14.67
CA GLU A 171 -1.83 0.78 -15.36
C GLU A 171 -0.68 1.80 -15.18
N LEU A 172 -0.57 2.37 -13.97
CA LEU A 172 0.40 3.42 -13.64
C LEU A 172 1.57 2.84 -12.87
N LEU A 173 2.77 2.93 -13.43
CA LEU A 173 4.03 2.55 -12.80
C LEU A 173 4.92 3.76 -12.61
N LEU A 174 5.40 3.96 -11.38
CA LEU A 174 6.25 5.09 -11.01
C LEU A 174 7.46 4.62 -10.22
N PHE A 175 8.62 5.22 -10.48
CA PHE A 175 9.74 5.26 -9.56
C PHE A 175 9.74 6.63 -8.87
N ILE A 176 9.78 6.64 -7.54
CA ILE A 176 9.63 7.84 -6.71
C ILE A 176 10.79 7.91 -5.74
N LYS A 177 11.46 9.06 -5.69
CA LYS A 177 12.51 9.36 -4.71
C LYS A 177 12.23 10.70 -4.05
N LYS A 178 12.20 10.74 -2.71
CA LYS A 178 12.13 12.00 -1.96
C LYS A 178 13.38 12.85 -2.19
N THR A 179 13.19 14.13 -2.47
CA THR A 179 14.27 15.12 -2.62
C THR A 179 14.31 16.11 -1.45
N ALA A 180 13.17 16.37 -0.81
CA ALA A 180 13.06 17.26 0.34
C ALA A 180 11.94 16.82 1.29
N ASN A 181 12.03 17.22 2.56
CA ASN A 181 10.92 17.07 3.51
C ASN A 181 9.83 18.13 3.26
N ILE A 182 8.60 17.84 3.68
CA ILE A 182 7.49 18.78 3.68
C ILE A 182 7.41 19.43 5.07
N ASP A 183 7.25 20.75 5.13
CA ASP A 183 6.99 21.46 6.39
C ASP A 183 5.51 21.35 6.77
N TRP A 184 5.16 20.25 7.44
CA TRP A 184 3.79 19.94 7.87
C TRP A 184 3.23 20.92 8.91
N LEU A 185 4.09 21.63 9.63
CA LEU A 185 3.67 22.59 10.66
C LEU A 185 3.14 23.89 10.05
N SER A 186 3.63 24.26 8.87
CA SER A 186 3.16 25.43 8.12
C SER A 186 1.81 25.22 7.41
N LEU A 187 1.33 23.97 7.31
CA LEU A 187 0.17 23.62 6.49
C LEU A 187 -1.12 23.62 7.30
N ASN A 188 -2.18 24.17 6.71
CA ASN A 188 -3.53 24.05 7.26
C ASN A 188 -4.12 22.68 6.90
N ILE A 189 -4.27 21.81 7.90
CA ILE A 189 -4.76 20.43 7.73
C ILE A 189 -6.19 20.33 8.25
N GLU A 190 -7.13 20.01 7.35
CA GLU A 190 -8.55 19.87 7.67
C GLU A 190 -8.99 18.41 7.72
N PHE A 191 -9.62 18.01 8.82
CA PHE A 191 -10.30 16.72 8.91
C PHE A 191 -11.71 16.79 8.30
N SER A 192 -12.07 15.79 7.49
CA SER A 192 -13.34 15.78 6.76
C SER A 192 -14.57 15.69 7.67
N HIS A 193 -14.47 15.09 8.86
CA HIS A 193 -15.57 15.07 9.83
C HIS A 193 -15.80 16.45 10.47
N ILE A 194 -14.72 17.17 10.80
CA ILE A 194 -14.77 18.55 11.33
C ILE A 194 -15.41 19.48 10.29
N LYS A 195 -14.92 19.44 9.05
CA LYS A 195 -15.47 20.24 7.94
C LYS A 195 -16.96 20.01 7.69
N LYS A 196 -17.44 18.78 7.93
CA LYS A 196 -18.84 18.40 7.76
C LYS A 196 -19.68 18.61 9.03
N CYS A 197 -19.11 19.14 10.10
CA CYS A 197 -19.74 19.25 11.42
C CYS A 197 -20.33 17.91 11.90
N LYS A 198 -19.56 16.82 11.77
CA LYS A 198 -19.96 15.46 12.18
C LYS A 198 -18.96 14.87 13.16
N SER A 199 -19.43 13.92 13.97
CA SER A 199 -18.54 13.08 14.77
C SER A 199 -17.68 12.19 13.88
N TRP A 200 -16.45 11.91 14.33
CA TRP A 200 -15.59 10.93 13.68
C TRP A 200 -16.15 9.53 13.92
N GLY A 201 -16.75 8.93 12.88
CA GLY A 201 -17.16 7.53 12.87
C GLY A 201 -15.97 6.56 12.74
N GLU A 202 -15.98 5.70 11.72
CA GLU A 202 -14.88 4.76 11.46
C GLU A 202 -13.71 5.38 10.72
N SER A 203 -13.91 6.50 10.01
CA SER A 203 -12.84 7.12 9.22
C SER A 203 -12.95 8.63 9.18
N SER A 204 -11.81 9.27 9.00
CA SER A 204 -11.69 10.68 8.67
C SER A 204 -10.57 10.88 7.67
N THR A 205 -10.86 11.66 6.64
CA THR A 205 -9.89 12.06 5.61
C THR A 205 -9.24 13.35 6.05
N ILE A 206 -7.93 13.49 5.82
CA ILE A 206 -7.20 14.75 5.98
C ILE A 206 -7.08 15.43 4.61
N ASN A 207 -7.30 16.74 4.60
CA ASN A 207 -7.25 17.56 3.41
C ASN A 207 -6.31 18.73 3.61
N ILE A 208 -5.58 19.08 2.56
CA ILE A 208 -4.76 20.29 2.49
C ILE A 208 -5.23 21.01 1.23
N GLU A 209 -5.63 22.28 1.38
CA GLU A 209 -6.11 23.12 0.27
C GLU A 209 -7.22 22.46 -0.59
N GLY A 210 -8.12 21.73 0.07
CA GLY A 210 -9.23 21.03 -0.60
C GLY A 210 -8.87 19.70 -1.24
N VAL A 211 -7.59 19.28 -1.22
CA VAL A 211 -7.14 17.98 -1.73
C VAL A 211 -7.00 16.99 -0.59
N SER A 212 -7.66 15.84 -0.71
CA SER A 212 -7.48 14.72 0.22
C SER A 212 -6.10 14.08 0.03
N ILE A 213 -5.25 14.21 1.05
CA ILE A 213 -3.87 13.67 1.03
C ILE A 213 -3.74 12.38 1.83
N GLY A 214 -4.66 12.08 2.74
CA GLY A 214 -4.63 10.86 3.54
C GLY A 214 -5.92 10.57 4.28
N GLU A 215 -5.99 9.40 4.90
CA GLU A 215 -7.18 8.91 5.61
C GLU A 215 -6.77 8.10 6.83
N PHE A 216 -7.34 8.45 7.98
CA PHE A 216 -7.35 7.60 9.15
C PHE A 216 -8.61 6.73 9.17
N GLN A 217 -8.46 5.46 9.51
CA GLN A 217 -9.55 4.52 9.75
C GLN A 217 -9.33 3.81 11.09
N ILE A 218 -10.27 3.94 12.01
CA ILE A 218 -10.26 3.28 13.30
C ILE A 218 -11.45 2.33 13.31
N HIS A 219 -11.18 1.03 13.19
CA HIS A 219 -12.22 0.02 13.06
C HIS A 219 -12.85 -0.29 14.43
N ASN A 220 -14.19 -0.35 14.50
CA ASN A 220 -14.90 -0.66 15.74
C ASN A 220 -14.80 -2.16 16.13
N HIS A 221 -14.57 -3.03 15.15
CA HIS A 221 -14.60 -4.49 15.33
C HIS A 221 -13.25 -5.17 15.11
N ARG A 222 -12.19 -4.41 14.85
CA ARG A 222 -10.84 -4.93 14.61
C ARG A 222 -9.84 -4.04 15.33
N ASP A 223 -8.89 -4.65 16.03
CA ASP A 223 -7.78 -3.93 16.66
C ASP A 223 -6.78 -3.44 15.60
N CYS A 224 -7.15 -2.37 14.91
CA CYS A 224 -6.34 -1.75 13.87
C CYS A 224 -6.68 -0.25 13.76
N ILE A 225 -5.67 0.57 14.01
CA ILE A 225 -5.68 2.01 13.74
C ILE A 225 -4.89 2.19 12.46
N LYS A 226 -5.56 2.62 11.40
CA LYS A 226 -4.99 2.65 10.06
C LYS A 226 -4.83 4.08 9.58
N PHE A 227 -3.68 4.36 8.99
CA PHE A 227 -3.43 5.56 8.21
C PHE A 227 -2.98 5.18 6.79
N ARG A 228 -3.56 5.84 5.80
CA ARG A 228 -3.24 5.65 4.39
C ARG A 228 -3.10 6.98 3.69
N TRP A 229 -2.02 7.17 2.96
CA TRP A 229 -1.89 8.24 1.99
C TRP A 229 -2.87 8.04 0.85
N CYS A 230 -3.50 9.11 0.39
CA CYS A 230 -4.01 9.20 -0.97
C CYS A 230 -2.79 9.44 -1.87
N PHE A 231 -2.03 8.38 -2.14
CA PHE A 231 -0.62 8.43 -2.52
C PHE A 231 -0.37 9.26 -3.79
N GLU A 232 -1.14 9.03 -4.85
CA GLU A 232 -1.02 9.82 -6.08
C GLU A 232 -1.33 11.29 -5.85
N LYS A 233 -2.40 11.61 -5.10
CA LYS A 233 -2.75 13.00 -4.77
C LYS A 233 -1.69 13.67 -3.92
N LEU A 234 -1.07 12.94 -2.98
CA LEU A 234 0.03 13.43 -2.18
C LEU A 234 1.23 13.80 -3.08
N LEU A 235 1.61 12.90 -3.99
CA LEU A 235 2.70 13.12 -4.93
C LEU A 235 2.41 14.34 -5.83
N ASP A 236 1.18 14.47 -6.33
CA ASP A 236 0.79 15.61 -7.17
C ASP A 236 0.83 16.93 -6.39
N THR A 237 0.28 16.93 -5.15
CA THR A 237 0.19 18.13 -4.29
C THR A 237 1.59 18.63 -3.88
N PHE A 238 2.53 17.72 -3.67
CA PHE A 238 3.89 18.03 -3.20
C PHE A 238 4.96 17.64 -4.23
N SER A 239 4.65 17.77 -5.52
CA SER A 239 5.50 17.28 -6.61
C SER A 239 6.95 17.79 -6.54
N GLN A 240 7.17 19.01 -6.06
CA GLN A 240 8.50 19.61 -5.85
C GLN A 240 9.38 18.87 -4.82
N HIS A 241 8.79 18.03 -3.96
CA HIS A 241 9.51 17.24 -2.94
C HIS A 241 9.94 15.86 -3.45
N PHE A 242 9.70 15.55 -4.73
CA PHE A 242 9.99 14.26 -5.31
C PHE A 242 10.66 14.35 -6.67
N THR A 243 11.52 13.38 -6.96
CA THR A 243 11.81 12.94 -8.32
C THR A 243 10.89 11.79 -8.66
N ILE A 244 10.11 11.93 -9.73
CA ILE A 244 9.16 10.91 -10.19
C ILE A 244 9.49 10.56 -11.63
N ILE A 245 9.72 9.28 -11.89
CA ILE A 245 9.93 8.72 -13.24
C ILE A 245 8.77 7.76 -13.52
N LYS A 246 8.17 7.87 -14.70
CA LYS A 246 7.09 6.98 -15.15
C LYS A 246 7.64 5.93 -16.10
N PHE A 247 7.17 4.69 -15.95
CA PHE A 247 7.43 3.58 -16.87
C PHE A 247 6.29 3.46 -17.90
#